data_AF-Q20CG1-F1
#
_entry.id   AF-Q20CG1-F1
#
_cell.length_a   1.000
_cell.length_b   1.000
_cell.length_c   1.000
_cell.angle_alpha   90.00
_cell.angle_beta   90.00
_cell.angle_gamma   90.00
#
_symmetry.space_group_name_H-M   'P 1'
#
loop_
_entity.id
_entity.type
_entity.pdbx_description
1 polymer ?
#
loop_
_entity_poly.entity_id
_entity_poly.type
_entity_poly.pdbx_seq_one_letter_code
_entity_poly.pdbx_strand_id
1 'polypeptide(L)'
;MKKLSGAEMVVQSLKDEGVEYVFGYPGGSVLDIYDAIHTLDNINHVLVRHEQAAVHMADGYARSTGKVGCVLVTSGPGATNAI
;
A
#
# COMPACT_ATOMS: atom_id res chain seq x y z
N MET A 1 -23.23 -0.51 -13.41
CA MET A 1 -21.84 -0.36 -12.90
C MET A 1 -21.80 -0.80 -11.46
N LYS A 2 -20.84 -1.64 -11.06
CA LYS A 2 -20.63 -1.98 -9.64
C LYS A 2 -20.18 -0.72 -8.92
N LYS A 3 -20.82 -0.37 -7.81
CA LYS A 3 -20.47 0.81 -7.01
C LYS A 3 -19.35 0.39 -6.06
N LEU A 4 -18.16 0.97 -6.23
CA LEU A 4 -17.01 0.72 -5.36
C LEU A 4 -17.08 1.65 -4.14
N SER A 5 -16.62 1.16 -3.00
CA SER A 5 -16.29 1.97 -1.83
C SER A 5 -15.06 2.85 -2.11
N GLY A 6 -14.82 3.89 -1.30
CA GLY A 6 -13.64 4.73 -1.47
C GLY A 6 -12.32 3.95 -1.38
N ALA A 7 -12.24 2.98 -0.46
CA ALA A 7 -11.09 2.10 -0.32
C ALA A 7 -10.88 1.21 -1.56
N GLU A 8 -11.94 0.62 -2.09
CA GLU A 8 -11.88 -0.14 -3.34
C GLU A 8 -11.47 0.72 -4.54
N MET A 9 -11.90 1.99 -4.58
CA MET A 9 -11.47 2.93 -5.63
C MET A 9 -9.96 3.20 -5.55
N VAL A 10 -9.41 3.41 -4.35
CA VAL A 10 -7.95 3.57 -4.15
C VAL A 10 -7.20 2.34 -4.66
N VAL A 11 -7.63 1.14 -4.25
CA VAL A 11 -6.99 -0.11 -4.65
C VAL A 11 -7.11 -0.34 -6.15
N GLN A 12 -8.27 -0.04 -6.76
CA GLN A 12 -8.43 -0.13 -8.21
C GLN A 12 -7.47 0.82 -8.94
N SER A 13 -7.33 2.08 -8.48
CA SER A 13 -6.39 3.02 -9.07
C SER A 13 -4.94 2.53 -8.98
N LEU A 14 -4.51 1.93 -7.85
CA LEU A 14 -3.18 1.34 -7.73
C LEU A 14 -2.94 0.24 -8.78
N LYS A 15 -3.95 -0.60 -9.05
CA LYS A 15 -3.85 -1.63 -10.09
C LYS A 15 -3.78 -1.06 -11.50
N ASP A 16 -4.59 -0.04 -11.78
CA ASP A 16 -4.63 0.61 -13.09
C ASP A 16 -3.26 1.26 -13.40
N GLU A 17 -2.56 1.73 -12.37
CA GLU A 17 -1.18 2.22 -12.43
C GLU A 17 -0.10 1.11 -12.42
N GLY A 18 -0.50 -0.16 -12.41
CA GLY A 18 0.41 -1.31 -12.47
C GLY A 18 1.18 -1.60 -11.19
N VAL A 19 0.67 -1.18 -10.02
CA VAL A 19 1.30 -1.49 -8.73
C VAL A 19 1.13 -2.99 -8.41
N GLU A 20 2.26 -3.70 -8.33
CA GLU A 20 2.29 -5.14 -7.99
C GLU A 20 2.46 -5.41 -6.49
N TYR A 21 3.17 -4.52 -5.79
CA TYR A 21 3.54 -4.66 -4.39
C TYR A 21 3.22 -3.39 -3.60
N VAL A 22 2.62 -3.59 -2.42
CA VAL A 22 2.45 -2.54 -1.41
C VAL A 22 3.19 -2.96 -0.16
N PHE A 23 4.12 -2.13 0.30
CA PHE A 23 4.88 -2.37 1.53
C PHE A 23 4.22 -1.57 2.66
N GLY A 24 3.87 -2.22 3.76
CA GLY A 24 3.06 -1.52 4.75
C GLY A 24 3.02 -2.14 6.13
N TYR A 25 2.66 -1.30 7.10
CA TYR A 25 2.28 -1.71 8.45
C TYR A 25 0.85 -1.23 8.71
N PRO A 26 -0.10 -2.14 8.99
CA PRO A 26 -1.50 -1.78 9.14
C PRO A 26 -1.76 -1.01 10.43
N GLY A 27 -2.76 -0.13 10.38
CA GLY A 27 -3.27 0.59 11.55
C GLY A 27 -4.68 1.13 11.29
N GLY A 28 -5.36 1.55 12.37
CA GLY A 28 -6.80 1.77 12.37
C GLY A 28 -7.33 2.68 11.25
N SER A 29 -6.60 3.74 10.88
CA SER A 29 -7.07 4.71 9.89
C SER A 29 -7.03 4.22 8.43
N VAL A 30 -6.39 3.09 8.16
CA VAL A 30 -6.23 2.54 6.80
C VAL A 30 -6.75 1.12 6.66
N LEU A 31 -7.43 0.57 7.68
CA LEU A 31 -7.91 -0.82 7.66
C LEU A 31 -8.86 -1.11 6.49
N ASP A 32 -9.75 -0.17 6.14
CA ASP A 32 -10.67 -0.36 5.00
C ASP A 32 -9.90 -0.55 3.67
N ILE A 33 -8.73 0.09 3.52
CA ILE A 33 -7.85 -0.07 2.35
C ILE A 33 -7.18 -1.44 2.36
N TYR A 34 -6.74 -1.91 3.53
CA TYR A 34 -6.21 -3.28 3.68
C TYR A 34 -7.28 -4.33 3.34
N ASP A 35 -8.50 -4.16 3.81
CA ASP A 35 -9.63 -5.04 3.48
C ASP A 35 -9.92 -5.03 1.97
N ALA A 36 -9.86 -3.86 1.32
CA ALA A 36 -10.03 -3.73 -0.12
C ALA A 36 -8.90 -4.40 -0.93
N ILE A 37 -7.64 -4.35 -0.46
CA ILE A 37 -6.51 -5.07 -1.06
C ILE A 37 -6.79 -6.58 -1.08
N HIS A 38 -7.29 -7.12 0.03
CA HIS A 38 -7.66 -8.53 0.13
C HIS A 38 -8.87 -8.91 -0.74
N THR A 39 -9.80 -7.98 -0.96
CA THR A 39 -11.07 -8.27 -1.66
C THR A 39 -10.92 -8.25 -3.19
N LEU A 40 -10.06 -7.36 -3.72
CA LEU A 40 -10.01 -7.14 -5.16
C LEU A 40 -8.98 -8.02 -5.90
N ASP A 41 -8.10 -8.76 -5.19
CA ASP A 41 -6.98 -9.58 -5.72
C ASP A 41 -5.98 -8.80 -6.63
N ASN A 42 -4.77 -9.30 -6.89
CA ASN A 42 -3.68 -8.69 -7.71
C ASN A 42 -2.76 -7.63 -7.07
N ILE A 43 -2.89 -7.28 -5.79
CA ILE A 43 -1.84 -6.51 -5.10
C ILE A 43 -1.24 -7.37 -4.01
N ASN A 44 0.08 -7.55 -4.05
CA ASN A 44 0.80 -8.28 -3.02
C ASN A 44 1.17 -7.32 -1.88
N HIS A 45 0.45 -7.41 -0.76
CA HIS A 45 0.85 -6.68 0.44
C HIS A 45 2.02 -7.38 1.14
N VAL A 46 3.11 -6.64 1.36
CA VAL A 46 4.27 -7.08 2.13
C VAL A 46 4.24 -6.41 3.50
N LEU A 47 3.87 -7.18 4.51
CA LEU A 47 3.86 -6.72 5.90
C LEU A 47 5.28 -6.48 6.39
N VAL A 48 5.58 -5.23 6.73
CA VAL A 48 6.84 -4.86 7.37
C VAL A 48 6.73 -4.93 8.90
N ARG A 49 7.83 -4.67 9.61
CA ARG A 49 7.85 -4.58 11.08
C ARG A 49 8.09 -3.17 11.62
N HIS A 50 8.33 -2.21 10.73
CA HIS A 50 8.46 -0.78 11.04
C HIS A 50 8.21 0.01 9.76
N GLU A 51 7.53 1.15 9.83
CA GLU A 51 7.12 1.93 8.64
C GLU A 51 8.32 2.43 7.83
N GLN A 52 9.42 2.85 8.48
CA GLN A 52 10.68 3.19 7.81
C GLN A 52 11.20 2.04 6.92
N ALA A 53 11.03 0.78 7.34
CA ALA A 53 11.43 -0.36 6.52
C ALA A 53 10.55 -0.48 5.26
N ALA A 54 9.25 -0.16 5.34
CA ALA A 54 8.39 -0.12 4.15
C ALA A 54 8.89 0.91 3.13
N VAL A 55 9.30 2.10 3.57
CA VAL A 55 9.84 3.14 2.69
C VAL A 55 11.15 2.71 2.04
N HIS A 56 12.08 2.15 2.81
CA HIS A 56 13.34 1.63 2.26
C HIS A 56 13.12 0.47 1.29
N MET A 57 12.18 -0.42 1.56
CA MET A 57 11.82 -1.53 0.66
C MET A 57 11.20 -1.01 -0.64
N ALA A 58 10.28 -0.05 -0.56
CA ALA A 58 9.65 0.55 -1.73
C ALA A 58 10.67 1.31 -2.59
N ASP A 59 11.57 2.08 -1.98
CA ASP A 59 12.66 2.78 -2.69
C ASP A 59 13.63 1.78 -3.35
N GLY A 60 14.03 0.73 -2.63
CA GLY A 60 14.88 -0.33 -3.18
C GLY A 60 14.21 -1.08 -4.34
N TYR A 61 12.92 -1.41 -4.21
CA TYR A 61 12.13 -2.02 -5.28
C TYR A 61 12.08 -1.11 -6.52
N ALA A 62 11.78 0.17 -6.34
CA ALA A 62 11.71 1.12 -7.44
C ALA A 62 13.07 1.28 -8.16
N ARG A 63 14.16 1.44 -7.40
CA ARG A 63 15.52 1.57 -7.97
C ARG A 63 15.99 0.31 -8.70
N SER A 64 15.65 -0.87 -8.19
CA SER A 64 16.12 -2.13 -8.74
C SER A 64 15.32 -2.62 -9.95
N THR A 65 14.07 -2.17 -10.10
CA THR A 65 13.15 -2.65 -11.14
C THR A 65 12.72 -1.59 -12.15
N GLY A 66 12.84 -0.30 -11.80
CA GLY A 66 12.23 0.79 -12.56
C GLY A 66 10.70 0.90 -12.42
N LYS A 67 10.07 0.06 -11.59
CA LYS A 67 8.63 0.06 -11.33
C LYS A 67 8.27 0.98 -10.15
N VAL A 68 6.99 1.28 -9.96
CA VAL A 68 6.53 2.11 -8.84
C VAL A 68 6.69 1.36 -7.50
N GLY A 69 7.40 1.97 -6.56
CA GLY A 69 7.40 1.54 -5.15
C GLY A 69 6.22 2.16 -4.40
N CYS A 70 5.36 1.34 -3.81
CA CYS A 70 4.16 1.81 -3.12
C CYS A 70 4.19 1.48 -1.62
N VAL A 71 3.88 2.47 -0.78
CA VAL A 71 3.85 2.34 0.68
C VAL A 71 2.48 2.67 1.23
N LEU A 72 1.98 1.86 2.16
CA LEU A 72 0.74 2.11 2.90
C LEU A 72 0.97 2.07 4.41
N VAL A 73 0.79 3.22 5.07
CA VAL A 73 0.96 3.39 6.53
C VAL A 73 -0.24 4.13 7.12
N THR A 74 -0.50 3.90 8.41
CA THR A 74 -1.60 4.56 9.12
C THR A 74 -1.29 6.02 9.45
N SER A 75 -2.32 6.77 9.85
CA SER A 75 -2.20 8.14 10.35
C SER A 75 -1.32 8.23 11.62
N GLY A 76 -0.95 9.46 11.99
CA GLY A 76 -0.21 9.73 13.23
C GLY A 76 1.20 9.13 13.20
N PRO A 77 1.57 8.27 14.17
CA PRO A 77 2.93 7.73 14.28
C PRO A 77 3.34 6.93 13.03
N GLY A 78 2.43 6.21 12.38
CA GLY A 78 2.75 5.44 11.18
C GLY A 78 3.25 6.33 10.03
N ALA A 79 2.59 7.46 9.81
CA ALA A 79 3.00 8.45 8.81
C ALA A 79 4.32 9.13 9.18
N THR A 80 4.52 9.50 10.45
CA THR A 80 5.78 10.15 10.87
C THR A 80 6.98 9.19 10.90
N ASN A 81 6.76 7.90 11.13
CA ASN A 81 7.80 6.86 11.06
C ASN A 81 8.23 6.56 9.61
N ALA A 82 7.54 7.11 8.61
CA ALA A 82 7.83 6.95 7.19
C ALA A 82 8.55 8.16 6.57
N ILE A 83 8.88 9.19 7.38
CA ILE A 83 9.70 10.35 6.99
C ILE A 83 11.18 9.99 7.16
#